data_AF-I7MD12-F1
#
_entry.id   AF-I7MD12-F1
#
_cell.length_a   1.000
_cell.length_b   1.000
_cell.length_c   1.000
_cell.angle_alpha   90.00
_cell.angle_beta   90.00
_cell.angle_gamma   90.00
#
_symmetry.space_group_name_H-M   'P 1'
#
loop_
_entity.id
_entity.type
_entity.pdbx_description
1 polymer ?
#
loop_
_entity_poly.entity_id
_entity_poly.type
_entity_poly.pdbx_seq_one_letter_code
_entity_poly.pdbx_strand_id
1 'polypeptide(L)'
;MFGLTKNLLKFAQQANKMNSILNKTNTLQWASVYNYAPQKVVLRNEKSGYYANPDDVARRLIRLISLHDKVQNPSAITLKSTWSEIGVDPLSYVEIMLEAENEFYIELADEDLERFRTVEDAVEFIARNFFTN
;
A
#
# COMPACT_ATOMS: atom_id res chain seq x y z
N MET A 1 -5.21 -41.24 -46.26
CA MET A 1 -4.63 -41.37 -44.90
C MET A 1 -4.45 -39.97 -44.26
N PHE A 2 -5.54 -39.20 -44.06
CA PHE A 2 -5.48 -37.79 -43.62
C PHE A 2 -6.58 -37.41 -42.59
N GLY A 3 -7.18 -38.38 -41.90
CA GLY A 3 -8.34 -38.17 -41.02
C GLY A 3 -8.02 -38.01 -39.52
N LEU A 4 -6.88 -38.51 -39.05
CA LEU A 4 -6.58 -38.57 -37.61
C LEU A 4 -6.02 -37.24 -37.05
N THR A 5 -5.33 -36.43 -37.87
CA THR A 5 -4.65 -35.20 -37.41
C THR A 5 -5.60 -34.02 -37.18
N LYS A 6 -6.74 -33.95 -37.89
CA LYS A 6 -7.73 -32.88 -37.72
C LYS A 6 -8.55 -33.01 -36.43
N ASN A 7 -8.76 -34.24 -35.95
CA ASN A 7 -9.47 -34.48 -34.69
C ASN A 7 -8.58 -34.15 -33.49
N LEU A 8 -7.30 -34.54 -33.51
CA LEU A 8 -6.32 -34.19 -32.48
C LEU A 8 -6.17 -32.67 -32.28
N LEU A 9 -6.20 -31.88 -33.36
CA LEU A 9 -6.13 -30.42 -33.28
C LEU A 9 -7.38 -29.80 -32.62
N LYS A 10 -8.57 -30.35 -32.89
CA LYS A 10 -9.82 -29.93 -32.24
C LYS A 10 -9.84 -30.29 -30.74
N PHE A 11 -9.31 -31.46 -30.37
CA PHE A 11 -9.17 -31.86 -28.97
C PHE A 11 -8.18 -30.97 -28.20
N ALA A 12 -7.04 -30.60 -28.80
CA ALA A 12 -6.08 -29.69 -28.19
C ALA A 12 -6.67 -28.28 -27.97
N GLN A 13 -7.46 -27.77 -28.92
CA GLN A 13 -8.17 -26.49 -28.77
C GLN A 13 -9.23 -26.54 -27.66
N GLN A 14 -9.97 -27.65 -27.53
CA GLN A 14 -10.95 -27.86 -26.46
C GLN A 14 -10.28 -27.91 -25.08
N ALA A 15 -9.13 -28.58 -24.96
CA ALA A 15 -8.35 -28.67 -23.72
C ALA A 15 -7.82 -27.29 -23.27
N ASN A 16 -7.33 -26.47 -24.20
CA ASN A 16 -6.90 -25.11 -23.90
C ASN A 16 -8.06 -24.21 -23.44
N LYS A 17 -9.24 -24.38 -24.04
CA LYS A 17 -10.46 -23.68 -23.61
C LYS A 17 -10.89 -24.11 -22.20
N MET A 18 -10.75 -25.39 -21.85
CA MET A 18 -11.00 -25.91 -20.50
C MET A 18 -10.03 -25.34 -19.45
N ASN A 19 -8.73 -25.24 -19.77
CA ASN A 19 -7.74 -24.64 -18.87
C ASN A 19 -8.04 -23.17 -18.55
N SER A 20 -8.59 -22.42 -19.53
CA SER A 20 -9.03 -21.04 -19.29
C SER A 20 -10.26 -20.90 -18.40
N ILE A 21 -11.05 -21.97 -18.22
CA ILE A 21 -12.23 -22.01 -17.35
C ILE A 21 -11.82 -22.44 -15.94
N LEU A 22 -10.91 -23.42 -15.81
CA LEU A 22 -10.36 -23.85 -14.53
C LEU A 22 -9.59 -22.73 -13.79
N ASN A 23 -8.88 -21.87 -14.53
CA ASN A 23 -8.21 -20.70 -13.96
C ASN A 23 -9.16 -19.57 -13.56
N LYS A 24 -10.46 -19.66 -13.91
CA LYS A 24 -11.48 -18.65 -13.58
C LYS A 24 -12.42 -19.08 -12.45
N THR A 25 -12.41 -20.36 -12.04
CA THR A 25 -13.37 -20.90 -11.07
C THR A 25 -12.78 -21.21 -9.69
N ASN A 26 -11.54 -20.83 -9.39
CA ASN A 26 -10.93 -21.09 -8.07
C ASN A 26 -10.77 -19.86 -7.17
N THR A 27 -11.58 -18.81 -7.34
CA THR A 27 -11.43 -17.58 -6.55
C THR A 27 -12.68 -17.04 -5.88
N LEU A 28 -13.81 -17.76 -5.90
CA LEU A 28 -15.05 -17.25 -5.28
C LEU A 28 -15.67 -18.26 -4.33
N GLN A 29 -15.14 -18.38 -3.12
CA GLN A 29 -15.95 -18.79 -1.95
C GLN A 29 -15.37 -18.52 -0.53
N TRP A 30 -14.29 -17.74 -0.37
CA TRP A 30 -13.82 -17.36 0.99
C TRP A 30 -13.56 -15.85 1.19
N ALA A 31 -13.81 -15.01 0.19
CA ALA A 31 -13.36 -13.61 0.18
C ALA A 31 -14.16 -12.62 1.07
N SER A 32 -15.12 -13.07 1.89
CA SER A 32 -15.89 -12.19 2.79
C SER A 32 -15.70 -12.45 4.29
N VAL A 33 -14.86 -13.41 4.72
CA VAL A 33 -14.76 -13.72 6.16
C VAL A 33 -13.39 -13.38 6.79
N TYR A 34 -12.30 -13.24 6.03
CA TYR A 34 -11.04 -12.74 6.59
C TYR A 34 -10.22 -11.98 5.54
N ASN A 35 -10.45 -10.68 5.37
CA ASN A 35 -9.50 -9.77 4.71
C ASN A 35 -8.31 -9.44 5.64
N TYR A 36 -7.74 -10.46 6.28
CA TYR A 36 -6.37 -10.43 6.76
C TYR A 36 -5.52 -11.05 5.66
N ALA A 37 -5.33 -10.33 4.55
CA ALA A 37 -4.18 -10.65 3.71
C ALA A 37 -2.96 -10.53 4.64
N PRO A 38 -2.12 -11.57 4.81
CA PRO A 38 -0.88 -11.41 5.53
C PRO A 38 -0.17 -10.25 4.83
N GLN A 39 0.16 -9.19 5.58
CA GLN A 39 0.95 -8.10 5.02
C GLN A 39 2.14 -8.76 4.34
N LYS A 40 2.30 -8.51 3.03
CA LYS A 40 3.40 -9.07 2.27
C LYS A 40 4.67 -8.63 2.99
N VAL A 41 5.35 -9.55 3.66
CA VAL A 41 6.64 -9.28 4.28
C VAL A 41 7.57 -8.90 3.13
N VAL A 42 7.76 -7.61 2.93
CA VAL A 42 8.69 -7.11 1.92
C VAL A 42 10.07 -7.30 2.53
N LEU A 43 10.85 -8.21 1.95
CA LEU A 43 12.22 -8.42 2.35
C LEU A 43 12.98 -7.09 2.21
N ARG A 44 13.63 -6.69 3.30
CA ARG A 44 14.46 -5.48 3.39
C ARG A 44 15.43 -5.43 2.21
N ASN A 45 15.25 -4.46 1.32
CA ASN A 45 16.13 -4.25 0.18
C ASN A 45 17.17 -3.18 0.54
N GLU A 46 18.30 -3.61 1.08
CA GLU A 46 19.38 -2.72 1.53
C GLU A 46 19.92 -1.82 0.40
N LYS A 47 19.79 -2.23 -0.86
CA LYS A 47 20.28 -1.44 -2.02
C LYS A 47 19.42 -0.22 -2.31
N SER A 48 18.15 -0.22 -1.94
CA SER A 48 17.26 0.95 -2.15
C SER A 48 17.35 1.99 -1.04
N GLY A 49 17.96 1.65 0.12
CA GLY A 49 18.03 2.55 1.28
C GLY A 49 16.73 2.63 2.10
N TYR A 50 15.67 1.95 1.68
CA TYR A 50 14.43 1.79 2.44
C TYR A 50 14.47 0.53 3.31
N TYR A 51 14.00 0.67 4.54
CA TYR A 51 13.84 -0.43 5.49
C TYR A 51 12.39 -0.91 5.59
N ALA A 52 11.43 -0.07 5.23
CA ALA A 52 10.01 -0.45 5.04
C ALA A 52 9.56 -0.19 3.60
N ASN A 53 8.46 -0.82 3.18
CA ASN A 53 7.89 -0.57 1.86
C ASN A 53 7.24 0.82 1.83
N PRO A 54 7.69 1.77 0.99
CA PRO A 54 7.10 3.11 0.92
C PRO A 54 5.61 3.10 0.60
N ASP A 55 5.14 2.15 -0.22
CA ASP A 55 3.71 2.02 -0.55
C ASP A 55 2.87 1.56 0.65
N ASP A 56 3.48 0.82 1.58
CA ASP A 56 2.81 0.38 2.80
C ASP A 56 2.74 1.51 3.83
N VAL A 57 3.87 2.17 4.04
CA VAL A 57 3.98 3.37 4.88
C VAL A 57 3.01 4.45 4.40
N ALA A 58 3.00 4.76 3.10
CA ALA A 58 2.07 5.70 2.49
C ALA A 58 0.61 5.37 2.82
N ARG A 59 0.22 4.10 2.67
CA ARG A 59 -1.15 3.68 2.92
C ARG A 59 -1.54 3.82 4.39
N ARG A 60 -0.64 3.48 5.31
CA ARG A 60 -0.85 3.58 6.76
C ARG A 60 -0.87 5.04 7.22
N LEU A 61 0.04 5.88 6.71
CA LEU A 61 0.07 7.30 7.02
C LEU A 61 -1.16 8.04 6.47
N ILE A 62 -1.55 7.78 5.22
CA ILE A 62 -2.78 8.37 4.65
C ILE A 62 -4.00 7.94 5.45
N ARG A 63 -4.03 6.70 5.95
CA ARG A 63 -5.09 6.22 6.83
C ARG A 63 -5.13 6.98 8.15
N LEU A 64 -3.99 7.21 8.80
CA LEU A 64 -3.91 8.02 10.02
C LEU A 64 -4.46 9.44 9.78
N ILE A 65 -3.97 10.12 8.74
CA ILE A 65 -4.43 11.46 8.37
C ILE A 65 -5.95 11.47 8.12
N SER A 66 -6.46 10.44 7.43
CA SER A 66 -7.90 10.33 7.11
C SER A 66 -8.79 10.06 8.32
N LEU A 67 -8.24 9.49 9.39
CA LEU A 67 -8.97 9.19 10.63
C LEU A 67 -9.00 10.39 11.59
N HIS A 68 -8.17 11.40 11.36
CA HIS A 68 -8.08 12.57 12.22
C HIS A 68 -9.32 13.46 12.07
N ASP A 69 -10.00 13.75 13.18
CA ASP A 69 -11.34 14.40 13.22
C ASP A 69 -11.40 15.75 12.49
N LYS A 70 -10.27 16.47 12.42
CA LYS A 70 -10.20 17.81 11.81
C LYS A 70 -9.93 17.79 10.29
N VAL A 71 -9.70 16.61 9.69
CA VAL A 71 -9.46 16.47 8.25
C VAL A 71 -10.78 16.36 7.49
N GLN A 72 -11.12 17.42 6.76
CA GLN A 72 -12.44 17.54 6.12
C GLN A 72 -12.58 16.75 4.81
N ASN A 73 -11.49 16.55 4.07
CA ASN A 73 -11.52 15.86 2.78
C ASN A 73 -10.44 14.78 2.65
N PRO A 74 -10.69 13.58 3.20
CA PRO A 74 -9.75 12.46 3.10
C PRO A 74 -9.43 12.04 1.66
N SER A 75 -10.36 12.26 0.72
CA SER A 75 -10.18 11.86 -0.68
C SER A 75 -9.23 12.78 -1.46
N ALA A 76 -8.93 13.97 -0.94
CA ALA A 76 -7.99 14.90 -1.55
C ALA A 76 -6.53 14.64 -1.14
N ILE A 77 -6.28 13.73 -0.20
CA ILE A 77 -4.94 13.43 0.29
C ILE A 77 -4.17 12.69 -0.80
N THR A 78 -3.08 13.31 -1.26
CA THR A 78 -2.12 12.71 -2.18
C THR A 78 -0.72 12.76 -1.58
N LEU A 79 0.22 11.97 -2.09
CA LEU A 79 1.60 12.04 -1.62
C LEU A 79 2.22 13.42 -1.85
N LYS A 80 1.90 14.05 -2.99
CA LYS A 80 2.46 15.34 -3.38
C LYS A 80 1.79 16.55 -2.76
N SER A 81 0.63 16.39 -2.14
CA SER A 81 -0.07 17.50 -1.50
C SER A 81 0.67 17.94 -0.24
N THR A 82 0.72 19.24 -0.03
CA THR A 82 1.25 19.84 1.19
C THR A 82 0.23 19.74 2.32
N TRP A 83 0.70 19.80 3.57
CA TRP A 83 -0.15 19.79 4.77
C TRP A 83 -1.18 20.93 4.78
N SER A 84 -0.81 22.10 4.25
CA SER A 84 -1.70 23.24 4.12
C SER A 84 -2.77 23.05 3.03
N GLU A 85 -2.43 22.40 1.91
CA GLU A 85 -3.39 22.12 0.82
C GLU A 85 -4.47 21.12 1.21
N ILE A 86 -4.11 20.13 2.05
CA ILE A 86 -5.09 19.18 2.63
C ILE A 86 -5.88 19.79 3.79
N GLY A 87 -5.59 21.03 4.18
CA GLY A 87 -6.30 21.75 5.23
C GLY A 87 -5.98 21.28 6.65
N VAL A 88 -4.81 20.67 6.86
CA VAL A 88 -4.33 20.31 8.20
C VAL A 88 -3.74 21.55 8.87
N ASP A 89 -4.28 21.92 10.03
CA ASP A 89 -3.74 23.02 10.82
C ASP A 89 -2.44 22.61 11.54
N PRO A 90 -1.58 23.57 11.94
CA PRO A 90 -0.29 23.25 12.54
C PRO A 90 -0.37 22.45 13.85
N LEU A 91 -1.44 22.59 14.63
CA LEU A 91 -1.61 21.81 15.87
C LEU A 91 -1.98 20.37 15.53
N SER A 92 -2.93 20.18 14.61
CA SER A 92 -3.31 18.86 14.08
C SER A 92 -2.17 18.16 13.38
N TYR A 93 -1.29 18.91 12.71
CA TYR A 93 -0.08 18.36 12.10
C TYR A 93 0.81 17.66 13.14
N VAL A 94 1.05 18.31 14.28
CA VAL A 94 1.83 17.73 15.38
C VAL A 94 1.10 16.53 16.01
N GLU A 95 -0.23 16.62 16.19
CA GLU A 95 -1.06 15.51 16.69
C GLU A 95 -0.91 14.26 15.79
N ILE A 96 -1.06 14.42 14.47
CA ILE A 96 -0.92 13.34 13.49
C ILE A 96 0.49 12.76 13.48
N MET A 97 1.53 13.59 13.62
CA MET A 97 2.92 13.12 13.62
C MET A 97 3.25 12.32 14.88
N LEU A 98 2.71 12.70 16.04
CA LEU A 98 2.82 11.91 17.27
C LEU A 98 2.10 10.56 17.15
N GLU A 99 0.94 10.53 16.48
CA GLU A 99 0.26 9.27 16.16
C GLU A 99 1.09 8.40 15.20
N ALA A 100 1.75 9.02 14.22
CA ALA A 100 2.63 8.32 13.28
C ALA A 100 3.87 7.74 13.98
N GLU A 101 4.50 8.46 14.92
CA GLU A 101 5.58 7.93 15.76
C GLU A 101 5.18 6.63 16.46
N ASN A 102 3.98 6.63 17.06
CA ASN A 102 3.46 5.48 17.77
C ASN A 102 3.04 4.32 16.84
N GLU A 103 2.47 4.61 15.66
CA GLU A 103 2.09 3.58 14.66
C GLU A 103 3.31 2.88 14.06
N PHE A 104 4.38 3.62 13.78
CA PHE A 104 5.58 3.11 13.11
C PHE A 104 6.72 2.76 14.06
N TYR A 105 6.56 3.01 15.37
CA TYR A 105 7.57 2.80 16.41
C TYR A 105 8.90 3.51 16.12
N ILE A 106 8.79 4.79 15.75
CA ILE A 106 9.93 5.67 15.44
C ILE A 106 9.92 6.90 16.35
N GLU A 107 11.02 7.63 16.36
CA GLU A 107 11.14 8.95 16.99
C GLU A 107 11.34 9.99 15.87
N LEU A 108 10.55 11.07 15.88
CA LEU A 108 10.66 12.21 15.00
C LEU A 108 11.17 13.41 15.81
N ALA A 109 12.31 13.97 15.41
CA ALA A 109 12.81 15.20 16.02
C ALA A 109 12.03 16.42 15.48
N ASP A 110 11.93 17.47 16.28
CA ASP A 110 11.27 18.72 15.87
C ASP A 110 11.85 19.27 14.56
N GLU A 111 13.17 19.17 14.35
CA GLU A 111 13.81 19.62 13.12
C GLU A 111 13.38 18.84 11.88
N ASP A 112 13.01 17.56 12.03
CA ASP A 112 12.49 16.74 10.93
C ASP A 112 11.02 17.11 10.64
N LEU A 113 10.23 17.35 11.69
CA LEU A 113 8.85 17.81 11.55
C LEU A 113 8.77 19.16 10.82
N GLU A 114 9.70 20.09 11.07
CA GLU A 114 9.74 21.37 10.37
C GLU A 114 10.13 21.26 8.88
N ARG A 115 10.80 20.16 8.50
CA ARG A 115 11.27 19.91 7.13
C ARG A 115 10.20 19.31 6.24
N PHE A 116 9.26 18.54 6.79
CA PHE A 116 8.24 17.87 5.98
C PHE A 116 7.28 18.90 5.38
N ARG A 117 7.35 19.10 4.06
CA ARG A 117 6.45 20.00 3.33
C ARG A 117 5.25 19.26 2.77
N THR A 118 5.46 18.00 2.40
CA THR A 118 4.48 17.12 1.77
C THR A 118 4.30 15.83 2.55
N VAL A 119 3.21 15.10 2.25
CA VAL A 119 2.99 13.76 2.80
C VAL A 119 4.09 12.79 2.32
N GLU A 120 4.57 12.95 1.09
CA GLU A 120 5.68 12.19 0.52
C GLU A 120 6.96 12.32 1.36
N ASP A 121 7.30 13.51 1.83
CA ASP A 121 8.49 13.72 2.67
C ASP A 121 8.44 12.89 3.96
N ALA A 122 7.28 12.85 4.61
CA ALA A 122 7.08 12.05 5.81
C ALA A 122 7.15 10.55 5.52
N VAL A 123 6.50 10.09 4.43
CA VAL A 123 6.56 8.68 3.99
C VAL A 123 8.00 8.25 3.71
N GLU A 124 8.75 9.10 3.02
CA GLU A 124 10.14 8.85 2.64
C GLU A 124 11.04 8.73 3.87
N PHE A 125 10.85 9.63 4.85
CA PHE A 125 11.59 9.59 6.10
C PHE A 125 11.28 8.31 6.89
N ILE A 126 10.00 7.99 7.07
CA ILE A 126 9.55 6.80 7.80
C ILE A 126 10.06 5.54 7.10
N ALA A 127 9.93 5.43 5.77
CA ALA A 127 10.38 4.26 5.02
C ALA A 127 11.90 4.03 5.08
N ARG A 128 12.68 5.09 5.30
CA ARG A 128 14.15 5.04 5.50
C ARG A 128 14.57 4.87 6.95
N ASN A 129 13.63 4.86 7.91
CA ASN A 129 13.95 4.60 9.30
C ASN A 129 14.10 3.09 9.52
N PHE A 130 15.21 2.70 10.18
CA PHE A 130 15.54 1.29 10.41
C PHE A 130 14.48 0.56 11.25
N PHE A 131 13.82 1.27 12.16
CA PHE A 131 12.95 0.69 13.18
C PHE A 131 11.50 0.51 12.73
N THR A 132 11.14 1.00 11.55
CA THR A 132 9.78 0.92 11.03
C THR A 132 9.34 -0.53 10.78
N ASN A 133 8.18 -0.90 11.35
CA ASN A 133 7.56 -2.24 11.27
C ASN A 133 6.19 -2.27 10.56
#